data_AF-A0AAP2GN19-F1
#
_entry.id   AF-A0AAP2GN19-F1
#
_cell.length_a   1.000
_cell.length_b   1.000
_cell.length_c   1.000
_cell.angle_alpha   90.00
_cell.angle_beta   90.00
_cell.angle_gamma   90.00
#
_symmetry.space_group_name_H-M   'P 1'
#
loop_
_entity.id
_entity.type
_entity.pdbx_description
1 polymer ?
#
loop_
_entity_poly.entity_id
_entity_poly.type
_entity_poly.pdbx_seq_one_letter_code
_entity_poly.pdbx_strand_id
1 'polypeptide(L)'
;YHNKQQDAGKALESLEKAFALDPHDARVLMELDQLYKKLGKPHKTRLALLEKHLKETEYRDDLYLERATLYNQLGQYERAKELIATRKFHPWEGGEGKVVGQFLICHLELAKKAIVEGNFSEALNLLEQVETYPHNLGEGKLYGTQENDIDYLLGCVYESLGNEERANGHFLRASTGISEPVQAIFYNDAQPDKILYQGLALKKLNNLSKAEAIFNRLIAFGQQHMNDKIKIDYFAVSLPDLLVFDQDLDLRNRIHCHYMMGLGYLGLGNGNSAKAEEHFNIILGLDVNHQGALIHKKMIQYTSLVEA
;
A
#
# COMPACT_ATOMS: atom_id res chain seq x y z
N TYR A 1 -23.37 15.27 9.44
CA TYR A 1 -22.45 16.14 10.20
C TYR A 1 -21.11 16.32 9.49
N HIS A 2 -20.33 15.25 9.29
CA HIS A 2 -19.00 15.33 8.67
C HIS A 2 -19.00 16.04 7.30
N ASN A 3 -19.68 15.51 6.27
CA ASN A 3 -19.53 16.04 4.90
C ASN A 3 -20.14 17.44 4.71
N LYS A 4 -21.34 17.68 5.25
CA LYS A 4 -22.09 18.93 4.98
C LYS A 4 -21.87 20.04 5.99
N GLN A 5 -21.58 19.70 7.24
CA GLN A 5 -21.39 20.69 8.32
C GLN A 5 -19.94 20.76 8.79
N GLN A 6 -19.06 19.90 8.25
CA GLN A 6 -17.65 19.83 8.65
C GLN A 6 -17.45 19.61 10.16
N ASP A 7 -18.42 18.91 10.78
CA ASP A 7 -18.43 18.60 12.20
C ASP A 7 -18.15 17.10 12.41
N ALA A 8 -16.85 16.78 12.49
CA ALA A 8 -16.38 15.42 12.73
C ALA A 8 -16.77 14.88 14.12
N GLY A 9 -16.80 15.76 15.14
CA GLY A 9 -17.12 15.38 16.51
C GLY A 9 -18.56 14.86 16.64
N LYS A 10 -19.53 15.62 16.13
CA LYS A 10 -20.94 15.18 16.16
C LYS A 10 -21.21 13.99 15.25
N ALA A 11 -20.51 13.89 14.11
CA ALA A 11 -20.60 12.72 13.25
C ALA A 11 -20.19 11.46 14.03
N LEU A 12 -19.09 11.57 14.77
CA LEU A 12 -18.55 10.46 15.53
C LEU A 12 -19.47 10.08 16.69
N GLU A 13 -19.89 11.04 17.52
CA GLU A 13 -20.81 10.80 18.63
C GLU A 13 -22.11 10.13 18.14
N SER A 14 -22.62 10.57 16.99
CA SER A 14 -23.84 10.01 16.41
C SER A 14 -23.65 8.56 15.94
N LEU A 15 -22.54 8.24 15.26
CA LEU A 15 -22.27 6.88 14.79
C LEU A 15 -21.94 5.92 15.94
N GLU A 16 -21.18 6.37 16.93
CA GLU A 16 -20.90 5.59 18.14
C GLU A 16 -22.19 5.28 18.90
N LYS A 17 -23.08 6.28 19.04
CA LYS A 17 -24.40 6.09 19.66
C LYS A 17 -25.29 5.16 18.83
N ALA A 18 -25.31 5.31 17.51
CA ALA A 18 -26.08 4.44 16.63
C ALA A 18 -25.64 2.98 16.77
N PHE A 19 -24.34 2.72 16.73
CA PHE A 19 -23.81 1.36 16.90
C PHE A 19 -24.04 0.81 18.32
N ALA A 20 -23.98 1.66 19.35
CA ALA A 20 -24.28 1.24 20.71
C ALA A 20 -25.76 0.83 20.91
N LEU A 21 -26.68 1.41 20.13
CA LEU A 21 -28.10 1.07 20.16
C LEU A 21 -28.42 -0.27 19.46
N ASP A 22 -27.68 -0.60 18.39
CA ASP A 22 -27.73 -1.92 17.75
C ASP A 22 -26.32 -2.42 17.37
N PRO A 23 -25.64 -3.14 18.29
CA PRO A 23 -24.28 -3.65 18.07
C PRO A 23 -24.19 -4.78 17.04
N HIS A 24 -25.32 -5.24 16.49
CA HIS A 24 -25.38 -6.28 15.47
C HIS A 24 -25.57 -5.70 14.05
N ASP A 25 -25.71 -4.38 13.91
CA ASP A 25 -25.77 -3.73 12.61
C ASP A 25 -24.35 -3.60 12.01
N ALA A 26 -24.02 -4.57 11.14
CA ALA A 26 -22.73 -4.62 10.46
C ALA A 26 -22.49 -3.41 9.52
N ARG A 27 -23.55 -2.76 9.02
CA ARG A 27 -23.40 -1.58 8.18
C ARG A 27 -22.98 -0.38 9.03
N VAL A 28 -23.61 -0.18 10.19
CA VAL A 28 -23.23 0.92 11.09
C VAL A 28 -21.81 0.72 11.61
N LEU A 29 -21.39 -0.52 11.90
CA LEU A 29 -20.00 -0.85 12.24
C LEU A 29 -19.02 -0.44 11.12
N MET A 30 -19.36 -0.75 9.86
CA MET A 30 -18.56 -0.36 8.70
C MET A 30 -18.46 1.16 8.54
N GLU A 31 -19.55 1.90 8.67
CA GLU A 31 -19.55 3.37 8.57
C GLU A 31 -18.74 4.01 9.72
N LEU A 32 -18.84 3.44 10.93
CA LEU A 32 -18.07 3.88 12.09
C LEU A 32 -16.56 3.64 11.90
N ASP A 33 -16.16 2.46 11.43
CA ASP A 33 -14.76 2.16 11.16
C ASP A 33 -14.18 3.04 10.04
N GLN A 34 -14.95 3.32 8.98
CA GLN A 34 -14.54 4.27 7.95
C GLN A 34 -14.33 5.68 8.51
N LEU A 35 -15.20 6.14 9.42
CA LEU A 35 -14.99 7.43 10.09
C LEU A 35 -13.76 7.41 10.99
N TYR A 36 -13.54 6.32 11.74
CA TYR A 36 -12.33 6.14 12.54
C TYR A 36 -11.05 6.19 11.70
N LYS A 37 -11.05 5.53 10.53
CA LYS A 37 -9.97 5.60 9.54
C LYS A 37 -9.71 7.04 9.12
N LYS A 38 -10.77 7.76 8.74
CA LYS A 38 -10.70 9.16 8.29
C LYS A 38 -10.18 10.13 9.36
N LEU A 39 -10.53 9.88 10.62
CA LEU A 39 -10.09 10.67 11.77
C LEU A 39 -8.72 10.24 12.32
N GLY A 40 -8.02 9.32 11.64
CA GLY A 40 -6.69 8.88 12.03
C GLY A 40 -6.64 8.13 13.36
N LYS A 41 -7.72 7.41 13.73
CA LYS A 41 -7.71 6.58 14.93
C LYS A 41 -6.61 5.50 14.83
N PRO A 42 -5.90 5.18 15.92
CA PRO A 42 -4.83 4.18 15.90
C PRO A 42 -5.30 2.82 15.38
N HIS A 43 -4.48 2.15 14.56
CA HIS A 43 -4.80 0.83 13.99
C HIS A 43 -5.21 -0.20 15.04
N LYS A 44 -4.52 -0.22 16.21
CA LYS A 44 -4.87 -1.14 17.32
C LYS A 44 -6.29 -0.90 17.86
N THR A 45 -6.71 0.36 17.94
CA THR A 45 -8.06 0.72 18.42
C THR A 45 -9.11 0.26 17.42
N ARG A 46 -8.89 0.52 16.12
CA ARG A 46 -9.78 0.05 15.06
C ARG A 46 -9.88 -1.48 15.03
N LEU A 47 -8.74 -2.16 15.09
CA LEU A 47 -8.69 -3.63 15.10
C LEU A 47 -9.42 -4.20 16.31
N ALA A 48 -9.22 -3.63 17.50
CA ALA A 48 -9.91 -4.09 18.71
C ALA A 48 -11.43 -3.96 18.61
N LEU A 49 -11.94 -2.91 17.94
CA LEU A 49 -13.38 -2.78 17.67
C LEU A 49 -13.87 -3.92 16.77
N LEU A 50 -13.20 -4.16 15.64
CA LEU A 50 -13.60 -5.22 14.70
C LEU A 50 -13.50 -6.62 15.33
N GLU A 51 -12.45 -6.89 16.10
CA GLU A 51 -12.28 -8.16 16.85
C GLU A 51 -13.29 -8.33 17.99
N LYS A 52 -13.85 -7.25 18.53
CA LYS A 52 -14.94 -7.34 19.52
C LYS A 52 -16.26 -7.75 18.88
N HIS A 53 -16.47 -7.37 17.62
CA HIS A 53 -17.69 -7.59 16.84
C HIS A 53 -17.40 -8.52 15.65
N LEU A 54 -16.80 -9.69 15.94
CA LEU A 54 -16.32 -10.60 14.88
C LEU A 54 -17.44 -11.13 14.00
N LYS A 55 -18.60 -11.44 14.57
CA LYS A 55 -19.73 -11.96 13.80
C LYS A 55 -20.16 -10.96 12.73
N GLU A 56 -20.24 -9.68 13.09
CA GLU A 56 -20.60 -8.58 12.20
C GLU A 56 -19.46 -8.29 11.20
N THR A 57 -18.21 -8.31 11.67
CA THR A 57 -17.02 -8.11 10.83
C THR A 57 -16.89 -9.20 9.77
N GLU A 58 -17.15 -10.45 10.11
CA GLU A 58 -17.05 -11.58 9.18
C GLU A 58 -18.28 -11.72 8.27
N TYR A 59 -19.38 -11.05 8.59
CA TYR A 59 -20.59 -11.08 7.79
C TYR A 59 -20.41 -10.42 6.40
N ARG A 60 -19.56 -9.40 6.27
CA ARG A 60 -19.35 -8.63 5.03
C ARG A 60 -17.91 -8.64 4.56
N ASP A 61 -17.69 -8.63 3.25
CA ASP A 61 -16.36 -8.66 2.65
C ASP A 61 -15.55 -7.37 2.92
N ASP A 62 -16.22 -6.21 2.97
CA ASP A 62 -15.61 -4.90 3.23
C ASP A 62 -14.99 -4.81 4.65
N LEU A 63 -15.77 -5.13 5.68
CA LEU A 63 -15.28 -5.15 7.07
C LEU A 63 -14.23 -6.24 7.29
N TYR A 64 -14.43 -7.41 6.71
CA TYR A 64 -13.44 -8.48 6.79
C TYR A 64 -12.10 -8.05 6.18
N LEU A 65 -12.15 -7.35 5.04
CA LEU A 65 -10.94 -6.83 4.41
C LEU A 65 -10.28 -5.72 5.24
N GLU A 66 -11.05 -4.82 5.87
CA GLU A 66 -10.48 -3.81 6.78
C GLU A 66 -9.77 -4.47 7.98
N ARG A 67 -10.32 -5.55 8.53
CA ARG A 67 -9.64 -6.37 9.56
C ARG A 67 -8.31 -6.91 9.07
N ALA A 68 -8.26 -7.54 7.88
CA ALA A 68 -7.01 -8.04 7.29
C ALA A 68 -6.01 -6.90 7.00
N THR A 69 -6.51 -5.76 6.54
CA THR A 69 -5.72 -4.54 6.28
C THR A 69 -5.06 -4.03 7.56
N LEU A 70 -5.78 -3.99 8.68
CA LEU A 70 -5.26 -3.56 9.97
C LEU A 70 -4.17 -4.51 10.50
N TYR A 71 -4.31 -5.82 10.29
CA TYR A 71 -3.24 -6.78 10.58
C TYR A 71 -1.97 -6.48 9.76
N ASN A 72 -2.11 -6.25 8.45
CA ASN A 72 -0.99 -5.82 7.60
C ASN A 72 -0.35 -4.51 8.10
N GLN A 73 -1.15 -3.50 8.42
CA GLN A 73 -0.66 -2.20 8.93
C GLN A 73 0.05 -2.31 10.29
N LEU A 74 -0.29 -3.31 11.09
CA LEU A 74 0.36 -3.63 12.36
C LEU A 74 1.58 -4.54 12.21
N GLY A 75 1.94 -4.94 10.99
CA GLY A 75 3.05 -5.86 10.72
C GLY A 75 2.77 -7.32 11.09
N GLN A 76 1.50 -7.68 11.31
CA GLN A 76 1.05 -9.05 11.58
C GLN A 76 0.68 -9.72 10.25
N TYR A 77 1.66 -9.83 9.37
CA TYR A 77 1.46 -10.22 7.97
C TYR A 77 1.02 -11.69 7.84
N GLU A 78 1.50 -12.58 8.71
CA GLU A 78 1.08 -13.99 8.77
C GLU A 78 -0.42 -14.10 9.02
N ARG A 79 -0.94 -13.32 9.98
CA ARG A 79 -2.37 -13.30 10.32
C ARG A 79 -3.23 -12.73 9.18
N ALA A 80 -2.75 -11.67 8.52
CA ALA A 80 -3.42 -11.13 7.34
C ALA A 80 -3.47 -12.15 6.20
N LYS A 81 -2.35 -12.84 5.93
CA LYS A 81 -2.27 -13.92 4.92
C LYS A 81 -3.26 -15.04 5.19
N GLU A 82 -3.35 -15.52 6.44
CA GLU A 82 -4.34 -16.54 6.84
C GLU A 82 -5.79 -16.10 6.58
N LEU A 83 -6.14 -14.87 7.00
CA LEU A 83 -7.48 -14.34 6.81
C LEU A 83 -7.84 -14.23 5.33
N ILE A 84 -6.92 -13.74 4.51
CA ILE A 84 -7.13 -13.60 3.07
C ILE A 84 -7.28 -14.97 2.40
N ALA A 85 -6.46 -15.95 2.77
CA ALA A 85 -6.53 -17.30 2.22
C ALA A 85 -7.81 -18.07 2.60
N THR A 86 -8.36 -17.80 3.79
CA THR A 86 -9.53 -18.53 4.32
C THR A 86 -10.85 -18.05 3.71
N ARG A 87 -10.93 -16.78 3.32
CA ARG A 87 -12.18 -16.19 2.80
C ARG A 87 -12.27 -16.32 1.28
N LYS A 88 -13.48 -16.61 0.80
CA LYS A 88 -13.86 -16.43 -0.60
C LYS A 88 -14.49 -15.05 -0.75
N PHE A 89 -13.73 -14.11 -1.31
CA PHE A 89 -14.20 -12.76 -1.60
C PHE A 89 -15.05 -12.74 -2.87
N HIS A 90 -16.08 -11.90 -2.86
CA HIS A 90 -16.91 -11.60 -4.02
C HIS A 90 -16.56 -10.21 -4.52
N PRO A 91 -16.57 -9.93 -5.83
CA PRO A 91 -16.43 -8.56 -6.32
C PRO A 91 -17.55 -7.66 -5.77
N TRP A 92 -17.20 -6.46 -5.31
CA TRP A 92 -18.16 -5.41 -4.94
C TRP A 92 -17.71 -4.06 -5.53
N GLU A 93 -18.64 -3.13 -5.66
CA GLU A 93 -18.38 -1.80 -6.20
C GLU A 93 -17.39 -1.02 -5.32
N GLY A 94 -16.27 -0.58 -5.90
CA GLY A 94 -15.19 0.08 -5.17
C GLY A 94 -14.29 -0.89 -4.38
N GLY A 95 -14.38 -2.20 -4.65
CA GLY A 95 -13.52 -3.25 -4.11
C GLY A 95 -12.30 -3.57 -4.97
N GLU A 96 -12.26 -3.07 -6.21
CA GLU A 96 -11.30 -3.45 -7.23
C GLU A 96 -9.85 -3.27 -6.76
N GLY A 97 -9.07 -4.34 -6.85
CA GLY A 97 -7.67 -4.38 -6.46
C GLY A 97 -7.42 -4.35 -4.95
N LYS A 98 -8.42 -4.14 -4.09
CA LYS A 98 -8.22 -4.00 -2.64
C LYS A 98 -7.83 -5.32 -1.99
N VAL A 99 -8.51 -6.42 -2.34
CA VAL A 99 -8.20 -7.76 -1.83
C VAL A 99 -6.82 -8.19 -2.30
N VAL A 100 -6.56 -8.04 -3.61
CA VAL A 100 -5.26 -8.33 -4.24
C VAL A 100 -4.15 -7.50 -3.59
N GLY A 101 -4.38 -6.22 -3.34
CA GLY A 101 -3.40 -5.36 -2.67
C GLY A 101 -3.00 -5.88 -1.29
N GLN A 102 -3.97 -6.31 -0.47
CA GLN A 102 -3.65 -6.90 0.84
C GLN A 102 -2.96 -8.25 0.73
N PHE A 103 -3.31 -9.05 -0.27
CA PHE A 103 -2.66 -10.32 -0.58
C PHE A 103 -1.18 -10.11 -0.96
N LEU A 104 -0.90 -9.15 -1.85
CA LEU A 104 0.47 -8.81 -2.23
C LEU A 104 1.26 -8.28 -1.04
N ILE A 105 0.70 -7.34 -0.26
CA ILE A 105 1.40 -6.75 0.90
C ILE A 105 1.86 -7.84 1.87
N CYS A 106 1.00 -8.78 2.28
CA CYS A 106 1.41 -9.79 3.24
C CYS A 106 2.50 -10.72 2.68
N HIS A 107 2.42 -11.12 1.40
CA HIS A 107 3.43 -12.00 0.79
C HIS A 107 4.78 -11.30 0.63
N LEU A 108 4.80 -10.06 0.12
CA LEU A 108 6.03 -9.31 -0.12
C LEU A 108 6.73 -8.96 1.19
N GLU A 109 5.98 -8.57 2.22
CA GLU A 109 6.57 -8.22 3.51
C GLU A 109 7.09 -9.45 4.27
N LEU A 110 6.41 -10.60 4.16
CA LEU A 110 6.94 -11.88 4.66
C LEU A 110 8.19 -12.31 3.89
N ALA A 111 8.21 -12.13 2.56
CA ALA A 111 9.38 -12.44 1.74
C ALA A 111 10.59 -11.58 2.14
N LYS A 112 10.40 -10.27 2.36
CA LYS A 112 11.45 -9.38 2.88
C LYS A 112 11.99 -9.84 4.25
N LYS A 113 11.11 -10.26 5.16
CA LYS A 113 11.51 -10.82 6.46
C LYS A 113 12.35 -12.09 6.28
N ALA A 114 11.90 -13.02 5.44
CA ALA A 114 12.62 -14.24 5.14
C ALA A 114 13.99 -13.97 4.48
N ILE A 115 14.09 -12.97 3.60
CA ILE A 115 15.37 -12.53 3.00
C ILE A 115 16.35 -12.07 4.09
N VAL A 116 15.92 -11.20 5.00
CA VAL A 116 16.75 -10.69 6.10
C VAL A 116 17.21 -11.82 7.04
N GLU A 117 16.37 -12.83 7.25
CA GLU A 117 16.68 -14.01 8.05
C GLU A 117 17.56 -15.04 7.33
N GLY A 118 17.88 -14.84 6.04
CA GLY A 118 18.61 -15.81 5.20
C GLY A 118 17.78 -17.03 4.78
N ASN A 119 16.47 -17.02 5.04
CA ASN A 119 15.51 -18.07 4.69
C ASN A 119 15.06 -17.93 3.22
N PHE A 120 16.02 -18.04 2.28
CA PHE A 120 15.78 -17.77 0.87
C PHE A 120 14.77 -18.73 0.20
N SER A 121 14.66 -19.97 0.67
CA SER A 121 13.66 -20.92 0.17
C SER A 121 12.23 -20.49 0.47
N GLU A 122 12.00 -19.98 1.69
CA GLU A 122 10.71 -19.41 2.09
C GLU A 122 10.41 -18.13 1.32
N ALA A 123 11.42 -17.26 1.15
CA ALA A 123 11.27 -16.05 0.36
C ALA A 123 10.85 -16.34 -1.10
N LEU A 124 11.48 -17.32 -1.75
CA LEU A 124 11.06 -17.77 -3.09
C LEU A 124 9.62 -18.28 -3.09
N ASN A 125 9.27 -19.16 -2.15
CA ASN A 125 7.93 -19.74 -2.07
C ASN A 125 6.84 -18.65 -1.92
N LEU A 126 7.11 -17.62 -1.12
CA LEU A 126 6.20 -16.48 -0.94
C LEU A 126 6.06 -15.61 -2.19
N LEU A 127 7.15 -15.40 -2.93
CA LEU A 127 7.15 -14.61 -4.17
C LEU A 127 6.54 -15.38 -5.36
N GLU A 128 6.72 -16.69 -5.42
CA GLU A 128 6.10 -17.55 -6.44
C GLU A 128 4.58 -17.63 -6.25
N GLN A 129 4.09 -17.63 -5.01
CA GLN A 129 2.65 -17.62 -4.71
C GLN A 129 1.91 -16.41 -5.29
N VAL A 130 2.58 -15.28 -5.52
CA VAL A 130 1.92 -14.09 -6.07
C VAL A 130 1.90 -14.05 -7.60
N GLU A 131 2.55 -15.01 -8.29
CA GLU A 131 2.51 -15.09 -9.75
C GLU A 131 1.10 -15.40 -10.26
N THR A 132 0.37 -16.26 -9.54
CA THR A 132 -1.00 -16.69 -9.86
C THR A 132 -1.95 -16.36 -8.73
N TYR A 133 -2.93 -15.51 -8.99
CA TYR A 133 -3.92 -15.13 -7.97
C TYR A 133 -4.88 -16.29 -7.69
N PRO A 134 -5.03 -16.72 -6.43
CA PRO A 134 -5.94 -17.79 -6.09
C PRO A 134 -7.39 -17.34 -6.28
N HIS A 135 -8.26 -18.25 -6.71
CA HIS A 135 -9.66 -17.94 -7.06
C HIS A 135 -10.46 -17.29 -5.92
N ASN A 136 -10.05 -17.50 -4.67
CA ASN A 136 -10.73 -16.95 -3.50
C ASN A 136 -10.57 -15.42 -3.38
N LEU A 137 -9.61 -14.79 -4.07
CA LEU A 137 -9.48 -13.32 -4.07
C LEU A 137 -10.62 -12.59 -4.78
N GLY A 138 -11.38 -13.31 -5.62
CA GLY A 138 -12.48 -12.71 -6.41
C GLY A 138 -12.02 -11.91 -7.63
N GLU A 139 -10.71 -11.78 -7.86
CA GLU A 139 -10.11 -11.01 -8.94
C GLU A 139 -8.99 -11.79 -9.64
N GLY A 140 -8.89 -11.63 -10.96
CA GLY A 140 -7.81 -12.18 -11.77
C GLY A 140 -6.70 -11.16 -12.01
N LYS A 141 -5.48 -11.65 -12.22
CA LYS A 141 -4.35 -10.81 -12.60
C LYS A 141 -4.53 -10.29 -14.04
N LEU A 142 -4.37 -8.99 -14.23
CA LEU A 142 -4.53 -8.36 -15.54
C LEU A 142 -3.27 -8.52 -16.40
N TYR A 143 -3.45 -8.62 -17.71
CA TYR A 143 -2.32 -8.64 -18.62
C TYR A 143 -1.57 -7.30 -18.57
N GLY A 144 -0.25 -7.35 -18.40
CA GLY A 144 0.59 -6.15 -18.33
C GLY A 144 0.64 -5.46 -16.95
N THR A 145 0.13 -6.11 -15.89
CA THR A 145 0.37 -5.64 -14.51
C THR A 145 1.87 -5.45 -14.26
N GLN A 146 2.24 -4.32 -13.69
CA GLN A 146 3.62 -4.01 -13.32
C GLN A 146 3.99 -4.67 -12.00
N GLU A 147 5.06 -5.45 -12.02
CA GLU A 147 5.51 -6.31 -10.91
C GLU A 147 6.97 -6.06 -10.55
N ASN A 148 7.42 -4.81 -10.74
CA ASN A 148 8.80 -4.40 -10.56
C ASN A 148 9.35 -4.72 -9.16
N ASP A 149 8.49 -4.65 -8.14
CA ASP A 149 8.78 -5.04 -6.76
C ASP A 149 8.99 -6.55 -6.59
N ILE A 150 8.13 -7.37 -7.19
CA ILE A 150 8.23 -8.84 -7.16
C ILE A 150 9.50 -9.27 -7.87
N ASP A 151 9.72 -8.79 -9.10
CA ASP A 151 10.93 -9.10 -9.87
C ASP A 151 12.20 -8.60 -9.14
N TYR A 152 12.17 -7.41 -8.53
CA TYR A 152 13.32 -6.91 -7.77
C TYR A 152 13.66 -7.84 -6.59
N LEU A 153 12.65 -8.26 -5.81
CA LEU A 153 12.85 -9.16 -4.68
C LEU A 153 13.32 -10.54 -5.13
N LEU A 154 12.74 -11.11 -6.20
CA LEU A 154 13.21 -12.37 -6.78
C LEU A 154 14.67 -12.25 -7.23
N GLY A 155 15.03 -11.14 -7.86
CA GLY A 155 16.41 -10.84 -8.22
C GLY A 155 17.35 -10.84 -7.02
N CYS A 156 16.97 -10.17 -5.92
CA CYS A 156 17.75 -10.16 -4.67
C CYS A 156 17.90 -11.56 -4.05
N VAL A 157 16.86 -12.39 -4.08
CA VAL A 157 16.91 -13.76 -3.56
C VAL A 157 17.86 -14.61 -4.41
N TYR A 158 17.74 -14.56 -5.74
CA TYR A 158 18.63 -15.31 -6.63
C TYR A 158 20.09 -14.86 -6.55
N GLU A 159 20.32 -13.55 -6.39
CA GLU A 159 21.65 -12.99 -6.16
C GLU A 159 22.25 -13.56 -4.87
N SER A 160 21.47 -13.60 -3.78
CA SER A 160 21.90 -14.17 -2.48
C SER A 160 22.16 -15.68 -2.54
N LEU A 161 21.50 -16.39 -3.45
CA LEU A 161 21.73 -17.82 -3.74
C LEU A 161 22.92 -18.06 -4.69
N GLY A 162 23.60 -17.01 -5.17
CA GLY A 162 24.72 -17.12 -6.12
C GLY A 162 24.29 -17.46 -7.56
N ASN A 163 23.00 -17.29 -7.90
CA ASN A 163 22.49 -17.52 -9.24
C ASN A 163 22.41 -16.21 -10.03
N GLU A 164 23.56 -15.76 -10.53
CA GLU A 164 23.70 -14.47 -11.23
C GLU A 164 22.83 -14.37 -12.50
N GLU A 165 22.67 -15.47 -13.24
CA GLU A 165 21.87 -15.49 -14.47
C GLU A 165 20.41 -15.15 -14.17
N ARG A 166 19.80 -15.84 -13.19
CA ARG A 166 18.41 -15.59 -12.80
C ARG A 166 18.26 -14.23 -12.14
N ALA A 167 19.21 -13.83 -11.29
CA ALA A 167 19.20 -12.53 -10.65
C ALA A 167 19.15 -11.39 -11.69
N ASN A 168 20.06 -11.41 -12.66
CA ASN A 168 20.11 -10.40 -13.73
C ASN A 168 18.85 -10.42 -14.60
N GLY A 169 18.30 -11.60 -14.90
CA GLY A 169 17.04 -11.72 -15.64
C GLY A 169 15.86 -11.04 -14.94
N HIS A 170 15.74 -11.25 -13.62
CA HIS A 170 14.73 -10.58 -12.80
C HIS A 170 14.98 -9.08 -12.66
N PHE A 171 16.22 -8.65 -12.40
CA PHE A 171 16.52 -7.21 -12.35
C PHE A 171 16.26 -6.51 -13.69
N LEU A 172 16.50 -7.17 -14.82
CA LEU A 172 16.15 -6.62 -16.13
C LEU A 172 14.64 -6.42 -16.25
N ARG A 173 13.82 -7.41 -15.88
CA ARG A 173 12.36 -7.27 -15.85
C ARG A 173 11.92 -6.13 -14.93
N ALA A 174 12.43 -6.10 -13.71
CA ALA A 174 12.15 -5.05 -12.73
C ALA A 174 12.57 -3.65 -13.20
N SER A 175 13.54 -3.51 -14.11
CA SER A 175 13.96 -2.22 -14.66
C SER A 175 13.06 -1.67 -15.79
N THR A 176 12.07 -2.44 -16.27
CA THR A 176 11.22 -2.10 -17.41
C THR A 176 9.81 -1.71 -17.00
N GLY A 177 9.10 -0.94 -17.82
CA GLY A 177 7.71 -0.53 -17.59
C GLY A 177 7.49 0.96 -17.72
N ILE A 178 6.39 1.47 -17.17
CA ILE A 178 6.09 2.91 -17.14
C ILE A 178 6.98 3.54 -16.07
N SER A 179 7.76 4.55 -16.45
CA SER A 179 8.70 5.26 -15.56
C SER A 179 8.33 6.74 -15.37
N GLU A 180 7.16 7.15 -15.87
CA GLU A 180 6.68 8.52 -15.77
C GLU A 180 5.76 8.65 -14.54
N PRO A 181 6.11 9.48 -13.55
CA PRO A 181 5.23 9.76 -12.43
C PRO A 181 3.96 10.45 -12.91
N VAL A 182 2.81 10.02 -12.37
CA VAL A 182 1.50 10.63 -12.66
C VAL A 182 0.81 11.02 -11.36
N GLN A 183 -0.15 11.94 -11.45
CA GLN A 183 -1.02 12.27 -10.31
C GLN A 183 -1.91 11.06 -10.02
N ALA A 184 -2.03 10.65 -8.75
CA ALA A 184 -2.89 9.54 -8.35
C ALA A 184 -4.31 10.04 -8.04
N ILE A 185 -5.11 10.21 -9.09
CA ILE A 185 -6.50 10.67 -9.04
C ILE A 185 -7.46 9.48 -8.94
N PHE A 186 -7.22 8.41 -9.71
CA PHE A 186 -8.08 7.23 -9.85
C PHE A 186 -7.51 6.00 -9.12
N TYR A 187 -8.33 4.95 -8.92
CA TYR A 187 -7.88 3.73 -8.21
C TYR A 187 -6.92 2.87 -9.03
N ASN A 188 -7.00 2.97 -10.36
CA ASN A 188 -6.20 2.21 -11.31
C ASN A 188 -4.94 2.97 -11.77
N ASP A 189 -4.66 4.14 -11.18
CA ASP A 189 -3.45 4.89 -11.51
C ASP A 189 -2.20 4.09 -11.12
N ALA A 190 -1.16 4.20 -11.94
CA ALA A 190 0.08 3.49 -11.73
C ALA A 190 0.68 3.84 -10.37
N GLN A 191 0.96 2.83 -9.55
CA GLN A 191 1.52 3.03 -8.23
C GLN A 191 2.99 3.49 -8.36
N PRO A 192 3.38 4.59 -7.70
CA PRO A 192 4.71 5.18 -7.90
C PRO A 192 5.85 4.37 -7.29
N ASP A 193 5.54 3.43 -6.41
CA ASP A 193 6.52 2.50 -5.86
C ASP A 193 7.12 1.58 -6.93
N LYS A 194 6.39 1.20 -7.98
CA LYS A 194 6.96 0.43 -9.10
C LYS A 194 8.14 1.17 -9.76
N ILE A 195 8.07 2.50 -9.83
CA ILE A 195 9.15 3.36 -10.34
C ILE A 195 10.37 3.33 -9.41
N LEU A 196 10.17 3.28 -8.09
CA LEU A 196 11.27 3.06 -7.14
C LEU A 196 12.00 1.74 -7.45
N TYR A 197 11.27 0.63 -7.61
CA TYR A 197 11.88 -0.67 -7.86
C TYR A 197 12.59 -0.74 -9.23
N GLN A 198 12.14 0.01 -10.25
CA GLN A 198 12.90 0.19 -11.49
C GLN A 198 14.29 0.79 -11.23
N GLY A 199 14.35 1.87 -10.45
CA GLY A 199 15.62 2.50 -10.09
C GLY A 199 16.51 1.56 -9.27
N LEU A 200 15.94 0.82 -8.31
CA LEU A 200 16.69 -0.13 -7.48
C LEU A 200 17.25 -1.29 -8.30
N ALA A 201 16.47 -1.82 -9.24
CA ALA A 201 16.93 -2.86 -10.16
C ALA A 201 18.04 -2.34 -11.09
N LEU A 202 17.95 -1.10 -11.57
CA LEU A 202 19.03 -0.47 -12.35
C LEU A 202 20.32 -0.31 -11.54
N LYS A 203 20.24 -0.04 -10.23
CA LYS A 203 21.43 -0.06 -9.35
C LYS A 203 22.07 -1.45 -9.34
N LYS A 204 21.27 -2.51 -9.19
CA LYS A 204 21.74 -3.91 -9.22
C LYS A 204 22.37 -4.30 -10.56
N LEU A 205 21.90 -3.71 -11.67
CA LEU A 205 22.48 -3.86 -13.01
C LEU A 205 23.67 -2.91 -13.29
N ASN A 206 24.23 -2.25 -12.27
CA ASN A 206 25.32 -1.27 -12.38
C ASN A 206 25.02 -0.07 -13.31
N ASN A 207 23.75 0.28 -13.51
CA ASN A 207 23.32 1.42 -14.31
C ASN A 207 22.93 2.63 -13.44
N LEU A 208 23.91 3.11 -12.67
CA LEU A 208 23.71 4.11 -11.61
C LEU A 208 23.13 5.44 -12.13
N SER A 209 23.60 5.93 -13.29
CA SER A 209 23.13 7.19 -13.85
C SER A 209 21.64 7.16 -14.22
N LYS A 210 21.15 6.03 -14.77
CA LYS A 210 19.72 5.86 -15.06
C LYS A 210 18.90 5.71 -13.77
N ALA A 211 19.42 4.99 -12.78
CA ALA A 211 18.76 4.87 -11.49
C ALA A 211 18.58 6.24 -10.81
N GLU A 212 19.63 7.04 -10.75
CA GLU A 212 19.58 8.40 -10.19
C GLU A 212 18.61 9.30 -10.94
N ALA A 213 18.55 9.20 -12.28
CA ALA A 213 17.59 9.96 -13.07
C ALA A 213 16.13 9.60 -12.73
N ILE A 214 15.83 8.32 -12.48
CA ILE A 214 14.50 7.87 -12.05
C ILE A 214 14.14 8.49 -10.69
N PHE A 215 15.03 8.41 -9.71
CA PHE A 215 14.75 8.92 -8.37
C PHE A 215 14.61 10.43 -8.32
N ASN A 216 15.45 11.16 -9.06
CA ASN A 216 15.34 12.60 -9.18
C ASN A 216 14.04 13.03 -9.89
N ARG A 217 13.52 12.23 -10.83
CA ARG A 217 12.21 12.49 -11.46
C ARG A 217 11.07 12.38 -10.46
N LEU A 218 11.08 11.37 -9.59
CA LEU A 218 10.09 11.23 -8.51
C LEU A 218 10.10 12.46 -7.57
N ILE A 219 11.30 12.92 -7.19
CA ILE A 219 11.47 14.11 -6.33
C ILE A 219 10.94 15.36 -7.04
N ALA A 220 11.35 15.59 -8.30
CA ALA A 220 10.95 16.75 -9.08
C ALA A 220 9.42 16.80 -9.26
N PHE A 221 8.79 15.67 -9.56
CA PHE A 221 7.34 15.59 -9.68
C PHE A 221 6.64 16.02 -8.39
N GLY A 222 7.04 15.44 -7.24
CA GLY A 222 6.43 15.79 -5.96
C GLY A 222 6.62 17.26 -5.58
N GLN A 223 7.76 17.87 -5.91
CA GLN A 223 7.99 19.30 -5.68
C GLN A 223 7.14 20.19 -6.58
N GLN A 224 7.02 19.84 -7.86
CA GLN A 224 6.28 20.60 -8.86
C GLN A 224 4.76 20.61 -8.59
N HIS A 225 4.20 19.46 -8.22
CA HIS A 225 2.75 19.27 -8.13
C HIS A 225 2.16 19.42 -6.73
N MET A 226 2.98 19.69 -5.70
CA MET A 226 2.56 19.78 -4.29
C MET A 226 1.38 20.72 -4.04
N ASN A 227 1.33 21.84 -4.78
CA ASN A 227 0.35 22.91 -4.57
C ASN A 227 -0.76 22.91 -5.62
N ASP A 228 -0.86 21.88 -6.45
CA ASP A 228 -1.90 21.76 -7.46
C ASP A 228 -3.29 21.71 -6.82
N LYS A 229 -4.26 22.33 -7.49
CA LYS A 229 -5.67 22.31 -7.10
C LYS A 229 -6.39 21.23 -7.88
N ILE A 230 -6.82 20.19 -7.17
CA ILE A 230 -7.40 19.01 -7.80
C ILE A 230 -8.91 19.17 -7.86
N LYS A 231 -9.44 19.01 -9.07
CA LYS A 231 -10.87 18.99 -9.33
C LYS A 231 -11.20 17.73 -10.10
N ILE A 232 -12.22 17.01 -9.62
CA ILE A 232 -12.80 15.90 -10.36
C ILE A 232 -13.73 16.50 -11.42
N ASP A 233 -13.53 16.14 -12.68
CA ASP A 233 -14.45 16.52 -13.74
C ASP A 233 -15.79 15.79 -13.55
N TYR A 234 -16.89 16.43 -13.95
CA TYR A 234 -18.28 16.08 -13.60
C TYR A 234 -18.71 14.64 -13.99
N PHE A 235 -17.92 13.94 -14.82
CA PHE A 235 -18.21 12.59 -15.33
C PHE A 235 -17.24 11.49 -14.85
N ALA A 236 -16.43 11.71 -13.81
CA ALA A 236 -15.53 10.66 -13.31
C ALA A 236 -16.30 9.51 -12.62
N VAL A 237 -16.44 8.39 -13.33
CA VAL A 237 -17.05 7.14 -12.85
C VAL A 237 -16.04 6.19 -12.17
N SER A 238 -14.78 6.59 -12.06
CA SER A 238 -13.65 5.78 -11.58
C SER A 238 -13.04 6.29 -10.27
N LEU A 239 -13.85 6.94 -9.42
CA LEU A 239 -13.37 7.36 -8.11
C LEU A 239 -13.10 6.13 -7.22
N PRO A 240 -12.02 6.12 -6.42
CA PRO A 240 -11.53 4.90 -5.79
C PRO A 240 -12.41 4.23 -4.75
N ASP A 241 -13.40 4.95 -4.23
CA ASP A 241 -14.13 4.54 -3.04
C ASP A 241 -15.62 4.85 -3.19
N LEU A 242 -16.45 3.93 -2.70
CA LEU A 242 -17.83 4.22 -2.34
C LEU A 242 -17.81 5.15 -1.11
N LEU A 243 -17.74 6.46 -1.34
CA LEU A 243 -17.48 7.45 -0.30
C LEU A 243 -18.72 7.70 0.57
N VAL A 244 -18.76 7.10 1.77
CA VAL A 244 -19.63 7.59 2.85
C VAL A 244 -19.19 8.99 3.29
N PHE A 245 -17.88 9.25 3.28
CA PHE A 245 -17.27 10.52 3.68
C PHE A 245 -16.50 11.17 2.54
N ASP A 246 -16.71 12.47 2.34
CA ASP A 246 -16.05 13.23 1.27
C ASP A 246 -14.52 13.22 1.45
N GLN A 247 -13.76 13.13 0.35
CA GLN A 247 -12.30 13.24 0.35
C GLN A 247 -11.84 14.67 0.07
N ASP A 248 -10.77 15.09 0.74
CA ASP A 248 -10.03 16.31 0.40
C ASP A 248 -8.98 15.93 -0.65
N LEU A 249 -9.26 16.28 -1.90
CA LEU A 249 -8.41 15.91 -3.04
C LEU A 249 -7.08 16.66 -3.05
N ASP A 250 -7.06 17.91 -2.56
CA ASP A 250 -5.83 18.68 -2.42
C ASP A 250 -4.94 18.06 -1.33
N LEU A 251 -5.52 17.59 -0.23
CA LEU A 251 -4.79 16.81 0.77
C LEU A 251 -4.26 15.49 0.20
N ARG A 252 -5.09 14.75 -0.55
CA ARG A 252 -4.67 13.49 -1.19
C ARG A 252 -3.50 13.71 -2.16
N ASN A 253 -3.52 14.78 -2.95
CA ASN A 253 -2.41 15.13 -3.84
C ASN A 253 -1.15 15.53 -3.06
N ARG A 254 -1.26 16.29 -1.97
CA ARG A 254 -0.12 16.61 -1.11
C ARG A 254 0.52 15.36 -0.51
N ILE A 255 -0.30 14.42 -0.03
CA ILE A 255 0.17 13.11 0.46
C ILE A 255 0.90 12.35 -0.65
N HIS A 256 0.32 12.27 -1.84
CA HIS A 256 0.92 11.62 -3.01
C HIS A 256 2.27 12.25 -3.40
N CYS A 257 2.36 13.59 -3.42
CA CYS A 257 3.58 14.31 -3.72
C CYS A 257 4.67 14.04 -2.67
N HIS A 258 4.32 14.01 -1.38
CA HIS A 258 5.25 13.57 -0.34
C HIS A 258 5.68 12.12 -0.53
N TYR A 259 4.78 11.24 -0.95
CA TYR A 259 5.11 9.84 -1.19
C TYR A 259 6.12 9.69 -2.32
N MET A 260 5.92 10.40 -3.44
CA MET A 260 6.87 10.48 -4.55
C MET A 260 8.26 10.94 -4.10
N MET A 261 8.34 12.04 -3.34
CA MET A 261 9.63 12.52 -2.81
C MET A 261 10.27 11.52 -1.85
N GLY A 262 9.48 10.91 -0.95
CA GLY A 262 9.96 9.89 -0.03
C GLY A 262 10.56 8.69 -0.75
N LEU A 263 9.89 8.19 -1.79
CA LEU A 263 10.39 7.10 -2.64
C LEU A 263 11.67 7.50 -3.39
N GLY A 264 11.73 8.70 -3.95
CA GLY A 264 12.93 9.17 -4.65
C GLY A 264 14.14 9.30 -3.71
N TYR A 265 13.97 9.90 -2.53
CA TYR A 265 15.07 9.98 -1.55
C TYR A 265 15.47 8.61 -0.99
N LEU A 266 14.51 7.69 -0.82
CA LEU A 266 14.79 6.30 -0.44
C LEU A 266 15.68 5.63 -1.49
N GLY A 267 15.35 5.76 -2.78
CA GLY A 267 16.11 5.16 -3.88
C GLY A 267 17.53 5.72 -4.04
N LEU A 268 17.69 7.05 -3.88
CA LEU A 268 19.01 7.69 -3.93
C LEU A 268 19.96 7.15 -2.86
N GLY A 269 19.46 6.81 -1.67
CA GLY A 269 20.31 6.37 -0.55
C GLY A 269 21.37 7.41 -0.18
N ASN A 270 22.58 6.97 0.16
CA ASN A 270 23.79 7.81 0.30
C ASN A 270 23.60 9.08 1.15
N GLY A 271 22.99 8.95 2.33
CA GLY A 271 22.73 10.06 3.25
C GLY A 271 21.38 10.76 3.05
N ASN A 272 20.55 10.33 2.09
CA ASN A 272 19.20 10.85 1.89
C ASN A 272 18.12 10.11 2.70
N SER A 273 18.48 9.07 3.46
CA SER A 273 17.54 8.27 4.27
C SER A 273 16.74 9.12 5.26
N ALA A 274 17.34 10.15 5.85
CA ALA A 274 16.66 11.07 6.75
C ALA A 274 15.57 11.89 6.04
N LYS A 275 15.81 12.32 4.79
CA LYS A 275 14.82 13.05 3.98
C LYS A 275 13.67 12.13 3.54
N ALA A 276 13.99 10.89 3.18
CA ALA A 276 12.97 9.88 2.89
C ALA A 276 12.07 9.66 4.11
N GLU A 277 12.68 9.46 5.27
CA GLU A 277 11.95 9.28 6.53
C GLU A 277 11.10 10.50 6.91
N GLU A 278 11.62 11.72 6.73
CA GLU A 278 10.88 12.96 6.96
C GLU A 278 9.58 12.99 6.15
N HIS A 279 9.66 12.72 4.84
CA HIS A 279 8.47 12.70 3.99
C HIS A 279 7.49 11.59 4.37
N PHE A 280 7.97 10.38 4.69
CA PHE A 280 7.09 9.31 5.16
C PHE A 280 6.42 9.68 6.50
N ASN A 281 7.11 10.36 7.41
CA ASN A 281 6.54 10.83 8.67
C ASN A 281 5.47 11.91 8.45
N ILE A 282 5.68 12.85 7.52
CA ILE A 282 4.66 13.84 7.14
C ILE A 282 3.41 13.13 6.64
N ILE A 283 3.57 12.15 5.74
CA ILE A 283 2.43 11.35 5.23
C ILE A 283 1.68 10.68 6.38
N LEU A 284 2.39 9.99 7.27
CA LEU A 284 1.77 9.25 8.37
C LEU A 284 1.13 10.17 9.43
N GLY A 285 1.57 11.42 9.52
CA GLY A 285 0.90 12.46 10.31
C GLY A 285 -0.39 12.99 9.68
N LEU A 286 -0.49 12.95 8.35
CA LEU A 286 -1.69 13.38 7.59
C LEU A 286 -2.69 12.23 7.37
N ASP A 287 -2.18 11.03 7.12
CA ASP A 287 -2.92 9.78 6.97
C ASP A 287 -2.12 8.61 7.53
N VAL A 288 -2.44 8.22 8.76
CA VAL A 288 -1.84 7.08 9.45
C VAL A 288 -2.03 5.76 8.71
N ASN A 289 -3.05 5.68 7.83
CA ASN A 289 -3.43 4.46 7.13
C ASN A 289 -2.67 4.25 5.81
N HIS A 290 -1.82 5.19 5.41
CA HIS A 290 -1.12 5.13 4.11
C HIS A 290 -0.11 3.96 4.08
N GLN A 291 -0.54 2.79 3.58
CA GLN A 291 0.24 1.55 3.59
C GLN A 291 1.58 1.68 2.85
N GLY A 292 1.62 2.43 1.74
CA GLY A 292 2.86 2.70 1.02
C GLY A 292 3.94 3.35 1.90
N ALA A 293 3.62 4.40 2.65
CA ALA A 293 4.53 5.07 3.56
C ALA A 293 4.92 4.17 4.75
N LEU A 294 3.97 3.39 5.30
CA LEU A 294 4.28 2.41 6.35
C LEU A 294 5.33 1.39 5.89
N ILE A 295 5.17 0.85 4.68
CA ILE A 295 6.05 -0.16 4.09
C ILE A 295 7.40 0.45 3.73
N HIS A 296 7.42 1.53 2.95
CA HIS A 296 8.67 2.10 2.43
C HIS A 296 9.48 2.83 3.50
N LYS A 297 8.85 3.30 4.59
CA LYS A 297 9.60 3.75 5.77
C LYS A 297 10.40 2.61 6.41
N LYS A 298 9.81 1.41 6.56
CA LYS A 298 10.54 0.22 7.05
C LYS A 298 11.63 -0.20 6.07
N MET A 299 11.45 0.07 4.78
CA MET A 299 12.42 -0.27 3.74
C MET A 299 13.78 0.43 3.95
N ILE A 300 13.82 1.60 4.60
CA ILE A 300 15.07 2.30 4.95
C ILE A 300 15.99 1.41 5.81
N GLN A 301 15.40 0.70 6.78
CA GLN A 301 16.14 -0.23 7.65
C GLN A 301 16.46 -1.52 6.89
N TYR A 302 15.50 -2.03 6.12
CA TYR A 302 15.69 -3.23 5.30
C TYR A 302 16.88 -3.11 4.34
N THR A 303 17.00 -2.01 3.59
CA THR A 303 18.13 -1.82 2.66
C THR A 303 19.46 -1.81 3.40
N SER A 304 19.50 -1.22 4.60
CA SER A 304 20.69 -1.21 5.43
C SER A 304 21.09 -2.61 5.94
N LEU A 305 20.12 -3.51 6.15
CA LEU A 305 20.36 -4.88 6.61
C LEU A 305 20.82 -5.82 5.49
N VAL A 306 20.33 -5.61 4.27
CA VAL A 306 20.63 -6.48 3.12
C VAL A 306 21.92 -6.06 2.40
N GLU A 307 22.35 -4.80 2.56
CA GLU A 307 23.62 -4.29 2.01
C GLU A 307 24.82 -4.44 2.97
N ALA A 308 24.60 -4.89 4.21
CA ALA A 308 25.62 -5.08 5.25
C ALA A 308 26.25 -6.48 5.21
#